data_AF-A0AAP5Y8V8-F1
#
_entry.id   AF-A0AAP5Y8V8-F1
#
_cell.length_a   1.000
_cell.length_b   1.000
_cell.length_c   1.000
_cell.angle_alpha   90.00
_cell.angle_beta   90.00
_cell.angle_gamma   90.00
#
_symmetry.space_group_name_H-M   'P 1'
#
loop_
_entity.id
_entity.type
_entity.pdbx_description
1 polymer ?
#
loop_
_entity_poly.entity_id
_entity_poly.type
_entity_poly.pdbx_seq_one_letter_code
_entity_poly.pdbx_strand_id
1 'polypeptide(L)'
;MKLLGLLVLLFSFSSIASDYTDSYKQCTNNSTGSIDKAFSCIDKEIEFNQSLINKVFDTNKTNSDIGRILKIISNNVEKEYRVASESCAIYAEIYQGGQAGQLLQRQCYLDRIIDIRKFVLDAEELTSFNYDE
;
A
#
# COMPACT_ATOMS: atom_id res chain seq x y z
N MET A 1 -22.58 -15.30 9.71
CA MET A 1 -22.73 -13.91 10.19
C MET A 1 -21.44 -13.26 10.70
N LYS A 2 -20.49 -13.98 11.32
CA LYS A 2 -19.25 -13.36 11.85
C LYS A 2 -18.24 -12.85 10.79
N LEU A 3 -18.17 -13.47 9.61
CA LEU A 3 -17.21 -13.07 8.56
C LEU A 3 -17.64 -11.86 7.71
N LEU A 4 -18.94 -11.73 7.43
CA LEU A 4 -19.48 -10.55 6.73
C LEU A 4 -19.24 -9.26 7.53
N GLY A 5 -19.38 -9.33 8.85
CA GLY A 5 -19.04 -8.21 9.74
C GLY A 5 -17.54 -7.86 9.71
N LEU A 6 -16.66 -8.85 9.49
CA LEU A 6 -15.21 -8.63 9.42
C LEU A 6 -14.79 -7.91 8.13
N LEU A 7 -15.44 -8.23 7.00
CA LEU A 7 -15.26 -7.54 5.72
C LEU A 7 -15.73 -6.08 5.76
N VAL A 8 -16.82 -5.79 6.47
CA VAL A 8 -17.33 -4.43 6.66
C VAL A 8 -16.35 -3.56 7.45
N LEU A 9 -15.61 -4.15 8.41
CA LEU A 9 -14.58 -3.41 9.16
C LEU A 9 -13.41 -2.97 8.26
N LEU A 10 -13.05 -3.73 7.21
CA LEU A 10 -11.95 -3.35 6.31
C LEU A 10 -12.20 -2.06 5.54
N PHE A 11 -13.46 -1.73 5.24
CA PHE A 11 -13.83 -0.52 4.49
C PHE A 11 -14.19 0.67 5.38
N SER A 12 -14.35 0.46 6.69
CA SER A 12 -14.86 1.49 7.60
C SER A 12 -13.78 2.39 8.20
N PHE A 13 -12.49 2.01 8.09
CA PHE A 13 -11.40 2.66 8.84
C PHE A 13 -10.30 3.32 8.01
N SER A 14 -10.23 3.10 6.70
CA SER A 14 -9.16 3.70 5.90
C SER A 14 -9.67 4.91 5.10
N SER A 15 -9.10 6.08 5.38
CA SER A 15 -9.19 7.28 4.51
C SER A 15 -8.58 7.05 3.11
N ILE A 16 -8.08 5.83 2.87
CA ILE A 16 -7.36 5.36 1.69
C ILE A 16 -8.27 4.48 0.80
N ALA A 17 -9.50 4.15 1.23
CA ALA A 17 -10.39 3.27 0.47
C ALA A 17 -10.70 3.74 -0.96
N SER A 18 -10.62 5.06 -1.21
CA SER A 18 -10.73 5.64 -2.56
C SER A 18 -9.57 5.28 -3.47
N ASP A 19 -8.38 5.05 -2.92
CA ASP A 19 -7.12 4.83 -3.63
C ASP A 19 -6.85 3.38 -4.01
N TYR A 20 -7.70 2.45 -3.54
CA TYR A 20 -7.68 1.07 -3.99
C TYR A 20 -8.13 0.96 -5.45
N THR A 21 -7.49 0.08 -6.20
CA THR A 21 -7.93 -0.21 -7.57
C THR A 21 -9.32 -0.82 -7.60
N ASP A 22 -10.04 -0.59 -8.70
CA ASP A 22 -11.33 -1.24 -8.92
C ASP A 22 -11.18 -2.76 -9.04
N SER A 23 -10.01 -3.24 -9.49
CA SER A 23 -9.68 -4.67 -9.51
C SER A 23 -9.65 -5.25 -8.10
N TYR A 24 -9.00 -4.57 -7.15
CA TYR A 24 -9.00 -4.97 -5.75
C TYR A 24 -10.40 -4.93 -5.14
N LYS A 25 -11.17 -3.86 -5.37
CA LYS A 25 -12.57 -3.75 -4.88
C LYS A 25 -13.44 -4.89 -5.42
N GLN A 26 -13.31 -5.22 -6.70
CA GLN A 26 -14.04 -6.33 -7.31
C GLN A 26 -13.57 -7.69 -6.76
N CYS A 27 -12.25 -7.88 -6.59
CA CYS A 27 -11.68 -9.10 -6.04
C CYS A 27 -12.17 -9.37 -4.61
N THR A 28 -12.12 -8.36 -3.74
CA THR A 28 -12.57 -8.46 -2.34
C THR A 28 -14.06 -8.73 -2.24
N ASN A 29 -14.90 -8.08 -3.06
CA ASN A 29 -16.33 -8.38 -3.14
C ASN A 29 -16.61 -9.83 -3.59
N ASN A 30 -15.82 -10.34 -4.53
CA ASN A 30 -15.92 -11.72 -5.03
C ASN A 30 -15.30 -12.78 -4.11
N SER A 31 -14.66 -12.37 -3.00
CA SER A 31 -14.05 -13.30 -2.05
C SER A 31 -15.09 -14.13 -1.28
N THR A 32 -16.34 -13.66 -1.18
CA THR A 32 -17.49 -14.35 -0.56
C THR A 32 -17.20 -14.96 0.83
N GLY A 33 -16.33 -14.33 1.62
CA GLY A 33 -15.93 -14.82 2.95
C GLY A 33 -14.85 -15.89 2.93
N SER A 34 -14.21 -16.15 1.79
CA SER A 34 -12.97 -16.93 1.73
C SER A 34 -11.80 -16.03 2.11
N ILE A 35 -11.13 -16.37 3.22
CA ILE A 35 -9.97 -15.62 3.70
C ILE A 35 -8.78 -15.76 2.75
N ASP A 36 -8.53 -16.94 2.19
CA ASP A 36 -7.43 -17.13 1.25
C ASP A 36 -7.60 -16.28 -0.01
N LYS A 37 -8.85 -16.13 -0.49
CA LYS A 37 -9.15 -15.20 -1.59
C LYS A 37 -8.93 -13.75 -1.18
N ALA A 38 -9.37 -13.35 0.02
CA ALA A 38 -9.15 -12.01 0.53
C ALA A 38 -7.64 -11.68 0.65
N PHE A 39 -6.83 -12.61 1.16
CA PHE A 39 -5.37 -12.47 1.19
C PHE A 39 -4.80 -12.29 -0.20
N SER A 40 -5.18 -13.14 -1.16
CA SER A 40 -4.70 -13.01 -2.54
C SER A 40 -5.10 -11.67 -3.17
N CYS A 41 -6.27 -11.12 -2.88
CA CYS A 41 -6.66 -9.79 -3.36
C CYS A 41 -5.74 -8.70 -2.78
N ILE A 42 -5.47 -8.75 -1.47
CA ILE A 42 -4.60 -7.77 -0.80
C ILE A 42 -3.16 -7.87 -1.32
N ASP A 43 -2.62 -9.09 -1.42
CA ASP A 43 -1.24 -9.32 -1.87
C ASP A 43 -1.03 -8.80 -3.31
N LYS A 44 -1.99 -9.03 -4.21
CA LYS A 44 -1.94 -8.48 -5.58
C LYS A 44 -1.98 -6.96 -5.62
N GLU A 45 -2.78 -6.35 -4.74
CA GLU A 45 -2.85 -4.89 -4.66
C GLU A 45 -1.56 -4.30 -4.07
N ILE A 46 -0.93 -4.97 -3.11
CA ILE A 46 0.40 -4.60 -2.61
C ILE A 46 1.42 -4.63 -3.75
N GLU A 47 1.51 -5.76 -4.47
CA GLU A 47 2.44 -5.92 -5.61
C GLU A 47 2.20 -4.87 -6.68
N PHE A 48 0.93 -4.58 -6.99
CA PHE A 48 0.57 -3.52 -7.93
C PHE A 48 1.10 -2.16 -7.47
N ASN A 49 0.88 -1.78 -6.22
CA ASN A 49 1.34 -0.49 -5.69
C ASN A 49 2.87 -0.39 -5.60
N GLN A 50 3.55 -1.45 -5.19
CA GLN A 50 5.02 -1.52 -5.22
C GLN A 50 5.57 -1.40 -6.65
N SER A 51 4.88 -1.98 -7.64
CA SER A 51 5.27 -1.84 -9.05
C SER A 51 5.16 -0.39 -9.54
N LEU A 52 4.17 0.36 -9.07
CA LEU A 52 4.02 1.79 -9.40
C LEU A 52 5.16 2.61 -8.80
N ILE A 53 5.53 2.34 -7.54
CA ILE A 53 6.67 2.98 -6.89
C ILE A 53 7.97 2.71 -7.67
N ASN A 54 8.22 1.45 -8.04
CA ASN A 54 9.44 1.08 -8.76
C ASN A 54 9.53 1.75 -10.15
N LYS A 55 8.40 1.89 -10.86
CA LYS A 55 8.37 2.62 -12.15
C LYS A 55 8.84 4.07 -12.01
N VAL A 56 8.51 4.75 -10.91
CA VAL A 56 8.99 6.12 -10.65
C VAL A 56 10.51 6.12 -10.51
N PHE A 57 11.07 5.18 -9.75
CA PHE A 57 12.51 5.08 -9.52
C PHE A 57 13.31 4.63 -10.77
N ASP A 58 12.73 3.77 -11.60
CA ASP A 58 13.34 3.29 -12.84
C ASP A 58 13.31 4.32 -13.97
N THR A 59 12.59 5.44 -13.80
CA THR A 59 12.51 6.47 -14.83
C THR A 59 13.86 7.21 -14.91
N ASN A 60 14.54 7.09 -16.05
CA ASN A 60 15.77 7.82 -16.33
C ASN A 60 15.45 9.31 -16.55
N LYS A 61 15.34 10.08 -15.47
CA LYS A 61 15.05 11.52 -15.52
C LYS A 61 16.32 12.27 -15.94
N THR A 62 16.23 13.02 -17.03
CA THR A 62 17.33 13.86 -17.55
C THR A 62 17.64 15.06 -16.67
N ASN A 63 16.71 15.46 -15.78
CA ASN A 63 16.92 16.51 -14.79
C ASN A 63 17.69 15.95 -13.57
N SER A 64 18.86 16.53 -13.30
CA SER A 64 19.76 16.07 -12.23
C SER A 64 19.18 16.20 -10.81
N ASP A 65 18.30 17.16 -10.56
CA ASP A 65 17.70 17.36 -9.23
C ASP A 65 16.58 16.38 -8.95
N ILE A 66 15.72 16.11 -9.93
CA ILE A 66 14.68 15.08 -9.84
C ILE A 66 15.34 13.72 -9.57
N GLY A 67 16.34 13.36 -10.38
CA GLY A 67 17.06 12.10 -10.22
C GLY A 67 17.75 11.97 -8.86
N ARG A 68 18.34 13.06 -8.33
CA ARG A 68 18.96 13.07 -7.00
C ARG A 68 17.94 12.87 -5.88
N ILE A 69 16.80 13.55 -5.92
CA ILE A 69 15.76 13.46 -4.88
C ILE A 69 15.11 12.07 -4.88
N LEU A 70 14.72 11.57 -6.06
CA LEU A 70 14.15 10.23 -6.19
C LEU A 70 15.13 9.14 -5.73
N LYS A 71 16.44 9.33 -5.94
CA LYS A 71 17.48 8.43 -5.43
C LYS A 71 17.58 8.43 -3.90
N ILE A 72 17.38 9.57 -3.24
CA ILE A 72 17.35 9.63 -1.78
C ILE A 72 16.14 8.83 -1.26
N ILE A 73 14.98 9.00 -1.89
CA ILE A 73 13.76 8.28 -1.52
C ILE A 73 13.93 6.78 -1.75
N SER A 74 14.42 6.36 -2.92
CA SER A 74 14.59 4.94 -3.26
C SER A 74 15.57 4.22 -2.33
N ASN A 75 16.65 4.89 -1.89
CA ASN A 75 17.58 4.34 -0.90
C ASN A 75 16.93 4.06 0.47
N ASN A 76 15.79 4.68 0.77
CA ASN A 76 15.09 4.54 2.05
C ASN A 76 13.78 3.74 1.95
N VAL A 77 13.26 3.49 0.74
CA VAL A 77 11.93 2.86 0.55
C VAL A 77 11.83 1.48 1.20
N GLU A 78 12.89 0.67 1.13
CA GLU A 78 12.94 -0.66 1.76
C GLU A 78 12.86 -0.57 3.30
N LYS A 79 13.42 0.50 3.88
CA LYS A 79 13.27 0.76 5.31
C LYS A 79 11.83 1.12 5.66
N GLU A 80 11.16 1.92 4.83
CA GLU A 80 9.75 2.26 5.01
C GLU A 80 8.85 1.02 4.90
N TYR A 81 9.10 0.12 3.94
CA TYR A 81 8.39 -1.17 3.84
C TYR A 81 8.57 -2.02 5.09
N ARG A 82 9.81 -2.11 5.60
CA ARG A 82 10.07 -2.84 6.85
C ARG A 82 9.31 -2.24 8.03
N VAL A 83 9.38 -0.91 8.21
CA VAL A 83 8.67 -0.22 9.31
C VAL A 83 7.16 -0.42 9.18
N ALA A 84 6.60 -0.36 7.97
CA ALA A 84 5.18 -0.64 7.74
C ALA A 84 4.82 -2.08 8.13
N SER A 85 5.61 -3.07 7.71
CA SER A 85 5.38 -4.49 8.05
C SER A 85 5.46 -4.74 9.56
N GLU A 86 6.51 -4.23 10.23
CA GLU A 86 6.71 -4.35 11.67
C GLU A 86 5.58 -3.67 12.46
N SER A 87 5.15 -2.47 12.03
CA SER A 87 4.06 -1.75 12.69
C SER A 87 2.73 -2.49 12.56
N CYS A 88 2.43 -3.03 11.38
CA CYS A 88 1.18 -3.74 11.13
C CYS A 88 1.13 -5.14 11.77
N ALA A 89 2.28 -5.73 12.13
CA ALA A 89 2.35 -7.00 12.85
C ALA A 89 1.62 -6.96 14.20
N ILE A 90 1.38 -5.78 14.77
CA ILE A 90 0.60 -5.61 16.00
C ILE A 90 -0.79 -6.24 15.92
N TYR A 91 -1.42 -6.30 14.73
CA TYR A 91 -2.72 -6.94 14.56
C TYR A 91 -2.66 -8.45 14.71
N ALA A 92 -1.54 -9.10 14.34
CA ALA A 92 -1.35 -10.50 14.65
C ALA A 92 -1.18 -10.72 16.15
N GLU A 93 -0.50 -9.83 16.87
CA GLU A 93 -0.36 -9.89 18.34
C GLU A 93 -1.71 -9.72 19.06
N ILE A 94 -2.49 -8.70 18.70
CA ILE A 94 -3.80 -8.39 19.31
C ILE A 94 -4.77 -9.57 19.14
N TYR A 95 -4.79 -10.18 17.96
CA TYR A 95 -5.72 -11.28 17.62
C TYR A 95 -5.06 -12.66 17.71
N GLN A 96 -3.90 -12.79 18.37
CA GLN A 96 -3.19 -14.03 18.65
C GLN A 96 -2.97 -14.93 17.42
N GLY A 97 -2.56 -14.33 16.30
CA GLY A 97 -2.28 -15.02 15.04
C GLY A 97 -3.52 -15.60 14.34
N GLY A 98 -4.73 -15.28 14.83
CA GLY A 98 -5.98 -15.70 14.21
C GLY A 98 -6.17 -15.11 12.82
N GLN A 99 -7.03 -15.77 12.04
CA GLN A 99 -7.41 -15.37 10.67
C GLN A 99 -7.79 -13.89 10.55
N ALA A 100 -8.49 -13.34 11.55
CA ALA A 100 -8.83 -11.92 11.60
C ALA A 100 -7.61 -11.01 11.76
N GLY A 101 -6.68 -11.37 12.65
CA GLY A 101 -5.43 -10.63 12.85
C GLY A 101 -4.56 -10.60 11.60
N GLN A 102 -4.44 -11.75 10.93
CA GLN A 102 -3.70 -11.88 9.67
C GLN A 102 -4.31 -11.05 8.54
N LEU A 103 -5.65 -10.92 8.50
CA LEU A 103 -6.35 -10.08 7.54
C LEU A 103 -6.10 -8.60 7.79
N LEU A 104 -6.24 -8.17 9.06
CA LEU A 104 -6.00 -6.78 9.46
C LEU A 104 -4.54 -6.37 9.29
N GLN A 105 -3.58 -7.26 9.60
CA GLN A 105 -2.17 -7.02 9.36
C GLN A 105 -1.88 -6.76 7.88
N ARG A 106 -2.41 -7.60 6.98
CA ARG A 106 -2.23 -7.45 5.53
C ARG A 106 -2.88 -6.17 5.02
N GLN A 107 -4.10 -5.88 5.46
CA GLN A 107 -4.79 -4.66 5.06
C GLN A 107 -4.03 -3.42 5.53
N CYS A 108 -3.57 -3.39 6.78
CA CYS A 108 -2.73 -2.33 7.30
C CYS A 108 -1.47 -2.15 6.45
N TYR A 109 -0.80 -3.24 6.09
CA TYR A 109 0.40 -3.15 5.26
C TYR A 109 0.09 -2.56 3.88
N LEU A 110 -0.99 -3.00 3.22
CA LEU A 110 -1.47 -2.42 1.97
C LEU A 110 -1.70 -0.90 2.09
N ASP A 111 -2.41 -0.46 3.13
CA ASP A 111 -2.70 0.96 3.34
C ASP A 111 -1.40 1.78 3.46
N ARG A 112 -0.40 1.24 4.17
CA ARG A 112 0.93 1.86 4.30
C ARG A 112 1.69 1.89 2.98
N ILE A 113 1.59 0.85 2.15
CA ILE A 113 2.19 0.85 0.81
C ILE A 113 1.56 1.94 -0.08
N ILE A 114 0.25 2.15 0.03
CA ILE A 114 -0.44 3.22 -0.71
C ILE A 114 0.02 4.61 -0.25
N ASP A 115 0.21 4.83 1.06
CA ASP A 115 0.78 6.08 1.58
C ASP A 115 2.19 6.34 1.04
N ILE A 116 3.04 5.31 1.02
CA ILE A 116 4.39 5.41 0.44
C ILE A 116 4.30 5.75 -1.05
N ARG A 117 3.40 5.10 -1.80
CA ARG A 117 3.16 5.40 -3.22
C ARG A 117 2.79 6.86 -3.42
N LYS A 118 1.84 7.38 -2.63
CA LYS A 118 1.42 8.80 -2.71
C LYS A 118 2.59 9.73 -2.46
N PHE A 119 3.36 9.50 -1.39
CA PHE A 119 4.55 10.29 -1.10
C PHE A 119 5.58 10.29 -2.25
N VAL A 120 5.82 9.13 -2.87
CA VAL A 120 6.75 9.01 -4.01
C VAL A 120 6.24 9.79 -5.22
N LEU A 121 4.95 9.70 -5.53
CA LEU A 121 4.33 10.43 -6.65
C LEU A 121 4.31 11.95 -6.39
N ASP A 122 3.96 12.37 -5.17
CA ASP A 122 4.00 13.79 -4.77
C ASP A 122 5.42 14.35 -4.89
N ALA A 123 6.43 13.59 -4.47
CA ALA A 123 7.82 13.99 -4.62
C ALA A 123 8.24 14.09 -6.09
N GLU A 124 7.83 13.16 -6.94
CA GLU A 124 8.06 13.23 -8.39
C GLU A 124 7.40 14.47 -9.01
N GLU A 125 6.14 14.74 -8.66
CA GLU A 125 5.37 15.88 -9.17
C GLU A 125 6.00 17.22 -8.72
N LEU A 126 6.24 17.37 -7.42
CA LEU A 126 6.80 18.61 -6.85
C LEU A 126 8.21 18.90 -7.35
N THR A 127 9.01 17.86 -7.63
CA THR A 127 10.36 18.05 -8.19
C THR A 127 10.35 18.27 -9.70
N SER A 128 9.30 17.82 -10.39
CA SER A 128 9.06 18.14 -11.80
C SER A 128 8.47 19.54 -12.00
N PHE A 129 7.94 20.15 -10.94
CA PHE A 129 7.45 21.51 -10.96
C PHE A 129 8.62 22.49 -11.02
N ASN A 130 8.91 23.01 -12.22
CA ASN A 130 9.82 24.13 -12.37
C ASN A 130 9.23 25.36 -11.65
N TYR A 131 9.97 25.91 -10.69
CA TYR A 131 9.82 27.29 -10.27
C TYR A 131 10.43 28.20 -11.34
N ASP A 132 9.90 28.17 -12.56
CA ASP A 132 10.24 29.18 -13.56
C ASP A 132 9.49 30.47 -13.17
N GLU A 133 10.14 31.31 -12.34
CA GLU A 133 9.91 32.76 -12.30
C GLU A 133 10.79 33.47 -13.34
#